data_AF-A0A1C0A5F7-F1
#
_entry.id   AF-A0A1C0A5F7-F1
#
_cell.length_a   1.000
_cell.length_b   1.000
_cell.length_c   1.000
_cell.angle_alpha   90.00
_cell.angle_beta   90.00
_cell.angle_gamma   90.00
#
_symmetry.space_group_name_H-M   'P 1'
#
loop_
_entity.id
_entity.type
_entity.pdbx_description
1 polymer ?
#
loop_
_entity_poly.entity_id
_entity_poly.type
_entity_poly.pdbx_seq_one_letter_code
_entity_poly.pdbx_strand_id
1 'polypeptide(L)'
;MKKSISIFLITVLLVSSTSSVSIAKAKNEKHKHKNQHSYSNISVDNNFIKKVFNIGDKEIRYFKDFNIGTEELSLILYLYSISNKDITTTDINFIVENKDNLPRLTWYLGLPPIIFEDGIITLRHPKLDRTLPPLGQKVYKNSRKGPVKEKIDIDDNKYEYEYDSKPARIKEKIEIKADKYEYKYENKRLGIEEKLEVKYPSYKYEYHYKNERTGENIKKEGRGYPLSPRYFYQKLKDKKERESNFNVSIRIDINLSR
;
A
#
# COMPACT_ATOMS: atom_id res chain seq x y z
N MET A 1 31.37 29.04 -59.34
CA MET A 1 30.93 28.52 -60.65
C MET A 1 31.23 27.04 -60.74
N LYS A 2 30.21 26.22 -61.10
CA LYS A 2 30.23 24.87 -61.72
C LYS A 2 30.95 23.74 -60.92
N LYS A 3 30.20 22.80 -60.33
CA LYS A 3 29.71 21.50 -60.89
C LYS A 3 30.88 20.58 -61.28
N SER A 4 31.01 19.35 -60.78
CA SER A 4 30.13 18.17 -60.97
C SER A 4 30.52 17.07 -59.96
N ILE A 5 29.62 16.37 -59.26
CA ILE A 5 28.68 15.31 -59.69
C ILE A 5 29.40 14.07 -60.29
N SER A 6 29.47 13.00 -59.48
CA SER A 6 28.85 11.68 -59.72
C SER A 6 29.70 10.41 -59.84
N ILE A 7 29.07 9.36 -59.28
CA ILE A 7 29.03 7.94 -59.69
C ILE A 7 30.16 7.06 -59.14
N PHE A 8 29.87 6.27 -58.09
CA PHE A 8 29.30 4.91 -58.10
C PHE A 8 30.31 3.86 -58.60
N LEU A 9 30.74 2.96 -57.70
CA LEU A 9 30.68 1.53 -58.01
C LEU A 9 30.57 0.69 -56.73
N ILE A 10 29.46 -0.05 -56.70
CA ILE A 10 29.11 -1.15 -55.81
C ILE A 10 29.77 -2.41 -56.35
N THR A 11 30.38 -3.24 -55.49
CA THR A 11 30.19 -4.72 -55.45
C THR A 11 30.89 -5.28 -54.20
N VAL A 12 30.13 -5.71 -53.19
CA VAL A 12 29.75 -7.12 -52.88
C VAL A 12 30.90 -7.92 -52.24
N LEU A 13 30.75 -8.29 -50.96
CA LEU A 13 30.61 -9.71 -50.63
C LEU A 13 29.93 -9.93 -49.26
N LEU A 14 28.83 -10.68 -49.33
CA LEU A 14 28.14 -11.32 -48.22
C LEU A 14 29.04 -12.41 -47.62
N VAL A 15 29.16 -12.42 -46.29
CA VAL A 15 29.24 -13.68 -45.53
C VAL A 15 28.32 -13.54 -44.32
N SER A 16 27.12 -14.06 -44.49
CA SER A 16 26.17 -14.42 -43.45
C SER A 16 26.74 -15.59 -42.63
N SER A 17 27.15 -15.34 -41.40
CA SER A 17 27.27 -16.39 -40.38
C SER A 17 26.03 -16.35 -39.49
N THR A 18 24.99 -17.05 -39.92
CA THR A 18 23.85 -17.42 -39.08
C THR A 18 24.34 -18.43 -38.04
N SER A 19 24.65 -17.97 -36.83
CA SER A 19 24.71 -18.85 -35.67
C SER A 19 23.27 -19.22 -35.31
N SER A 20 22.86 -20.39 -35.79
CA SER A 20 21.68 -21.13 -35.38
C SER A 20 21.77 -21.42 -33.88
N VAL A 21 21.13 -20.57 -33.06
CA VAL A 21 20.83 -20.94 -31.68
C VAL A 21 19.72 -21.97 -31.75
N SER A 22 20.12 -23.23 -31.64
CA SER A 22 19.23 -24.36 -31.49
C SER A 22 18.36 -24.14 -30.25
N ILE A 23 17.06 -24.01 -30.47
CA ILE A 23 16.04 -24.15 -29.41
C ILE A 23 16.12 -25.61 -28.95
N ALA A 24 16.95 -25.84 -27.93
CA ALA A 24 16.95 -27.08 -27.20
C ALA A 24 15.62 -27.17 -26.44
N LYS A 25 14.81 -28.13 -26.83
CA LYS A 25 13.56 -28.53 -26.18
C LYS A 25 13.89 -28.94 -24.74
N ALA A 26 13.61 -28.05 -23.78
CA ALA A 26 13.79 -28.36 -22.37
C ALA A 26 12.85 -29.51 -22.00
N LYS A 27 13.47 -30.61 -21.63
CA LYS A 27 12.84 -31.85 -21.15
C LYS A 27 12.03 -31.52 -19.90
N ASN A 28 10.78 -31.97 -19.87
CA ASN A 28 9.88 -31.90 -18.73
C ASN A 28 10.53 -32.54 -17.49
N GLU A 29 11.16 -31.74 -16.63
CA GLU A 29 11.34 -32.06 -15.23
C GLU A 29 10.32 -31.27 -14.43
N LYS A 30 9.21 -31.92 -14.12
CA LYS A 30 8.30 -31.47 -13.07
C LYS A 30 9.02 -31.58 -11.73
N HIS A 31 9.90 -30.63 -11.43
CA HIS A 31 10.27 -30.35 -10.05
C HIS A 31 9.04 -29.73 -9.39
N LYS A 32 8.16 -30.60 -8.88
CA LYS A 32 7.25 -30.24 -7.80
C LYS A 32 8.14 -29.82 -6.64
N HIS A 33 8.48 -28.54 -6.57
CA HIS A 33 8.67 -27.90 -5.28
C HIS A 33 7.34 -28.05 -4.55
N LYS A 34 7.18 -29.17 -3.85
CA LYS A 34 6.37 -29.19 -2.65
C LYS A 34 7.01 -28.14 -1.77
N ASN A 35 6.47 -26.93 -1.78
CA ASN A 35 6.57 -26.04 -0.64
C ASN A 35 5.99 -26.84 0.52
N GLN A 36 6.86 -27.58 1.21
CA GLN A 36 6.59 -28.01 2.56
C GLN A 36 6.40 -26.70 3.30
N HIS A 37 5.15 -26.30 3.49
CA HIS A 37 4.80 -25.38 4.55
C HIS A 37 5.29 -26.06 5.83
N SER A 38 6.52 -25.71 6.22
CA SER A 38 6.96 -25.87 7.58
C SER A 38 5.88 -25.19 8.41
N TYR A 39 5.12 -25.96 9.16
CA TYR A 39 4.34 -25.46 10.28
C TYR A 39 5.34 -24.97 11.33
N SER A 40 6.09 -23.90 11.01
CA SER A 40 6.70 -23.08 12.04
C SER A 40 5.54 -22.56 12.86
N ASN A 41 5.48 -22.91 14.15
CA ASN A 41 4.53 -22.32 15.07
C ASN A 41 4.58 -20.80 14.89
N ILE A 42 3.56 -20.25 14.24
CA ILE A 42 3.44 -18.83 13.97
C ILE A 42 3.18 -18.17 15.33
N SER A 43 4.25 -17.68 15.95
CA SER A 43 4.18 -17.08 17.28
C SER A 43 3.66 -15.65 17.16
N VAL A 44 2.65 -15.32 17.96
CA VAL A 44 2.23 -13.93 18.15
C VAL A 44 2.68 -13.43 19.52
N ASP A 45 3.53 -12.41 19.54
CA ASP A 45 3.85 -11.59 20.72
C ASP A 45 2.63 -10.76 21.14
N ASN A 46 1.79 -11.35 22.00
CA ASN A 46 0.60 -10.69 22.53
C ASN A 46 0.93 -9.37 23.25
N ASN A 47 2.05 -9.31 23.98
CA ASN A 47 2.39 -8.16 24.79
C ASN A 47 2.74 -6.96 23.91
N PHE A 48 3.51 -7.19 22.84
CA PHE A 48 3.79 -6.15 21.86
C PHE A 48 2.52 -5.64 21.18
N ILE A 49 1.69 -6.56 20.66
CA ILE A 49 0.46 -6.20 19.94
C ILE A 49 -0.50 -5.39 20.82
N LYS A 50 -0.73 -5.80 22.07
CA LYS A 50 -1.53 -5.03 23.04
C LYS A 50 -1.00 -3.62 23.24
N LYS A 51 0.32 -3.48 23.46
CA LYS A 51 0.96 -2.20 23.79
C LYS A 51 0.95 -1.21 22.62
N VAL A 52 1.00 -1.71 21.39
CA VAL A 52 1.03 -0.86 20.19
C VAL A 52 -0.37 -0.54 19.70
N PHE A 53 -1.25 -1.54 19.59
CA PHE A 53 -2.56 -1.40 18.94
C PHE A 53 -3.74 -1.25 19.90
N ASN A 54 -3.51 -1.39 21.21
CA ASN A 54 -4.54 -1.30 22.24
C ASN A 54 -5.72 -2.28 22.01
N ILE A 55 -5.42 -3.52 21.62
CA ILE A 55 -6.42 -4.59 21.42
C ILE A 55 -6.31 -5.66 22.52
N GLY A 56 -7.41 -6.34 22.82
CA GLY A 56 -7.48 -7.33 23.89
C GLY A 56 -6.97 -8.73 23.50
N ASP A 57 -6.91 -9.63 24.49
CA ASP A 57 -6.50 -11.03 24.25
C ASP A 57 -7.46 -11.81 23.37
N LYS A 58 -8.76 -11.47 23.40
CA LYS A 58 -9.79 -12.17 22.63
C LYS A 58 -9.60 -11.92 21.14
N GLU A 59 -9.38 -10.66 20.75
CA GLU A 59 -9.10 -10.24 19.39
C GLU A 59 -7.79 -10.89 18.90
N ILE A 60 -6.73 -10.84 19.70
CA ILE A 60 -5.45 -11.47 19.33
C ILE A 60 -5.61 -12.98 19.13
N ARG A 61 -6.35 -13.65 20.01
CA ARG A 61 -6.63 -15.09 19.88
C ARG A 61 -7.41 -15.38 18.60
N TYR A 62 -8.41 -14.57 18.28
CA TYR A 62 -9.16 -14.71 17.04
C TYR A 62 -8.25 -14.69 15.81
N PHE A 63 -7.30 -13.75 15.73
CA PHE A 63 -6.34 -13.72 14.62
C PHE A 63 -5.37 -14.91 14.58
N LYS A 64 -5.00 -15.47 15.75
CA LYS A 64 -4.13 -16.66 15.83
C LYS A 64 -4.74 -17.88 15.15
N ASP A 65 -6.07 -18.03 15.22
CA ASP A 65 -6.78 -19.16 14.62
C ASP A 65 -6.65 -19.20 13.09
N PHE A 66 -6.27 -18.07 12.48
CA PHE A 66 -6.05 -17.95 11.03
C PHE A 66 -4.59 -18.09 10.60
N ASN A 67 -3.69 -18.51 11.50
CA ASN A 67 -2.27 -18.68 11.19
C ASN A 67 -1.61 -17.37 10.68
N ILE A 68 -1.95 -16.24 11.32
CA ILE A 68 -1.37 -14.91 11.08
C ILE A 68 -0.35 -14.61 12.19
N GLY A 69 0.90 -14.32 11.82
CA GLY A 69 2.00 -14.08 12.77
C GLY A 69 2.06 -12.66 13.28
N THR A 70 2.97 -12.40 14.24
CA THR A 70 3.18 -11.03 14.74
C THR A 70 3.48 -10.05 13.62
N GLU A 71 4.29 -10.45 12.65
CA GLU A 71 4.75 -9.57 11.58
C GLU A 71 3.58 -9.19 10.66
N GLU A 72 2.81 -10.18 10.19
CA GLU A 72 1.64 -9.93 9.35
C GLU A 72 0.55 -9.19 10.12
N LEU A 73 0.26 -9.62 11.36
CA LEU A 73 -0.76 -9.00 12.20
C LEU A 73 -0.42 -7.53 12.47
N SER A 74 0.84 -7.21 12.76
CA SER A 74 1.28 -5.84 12.97
C SER A 74 1.03 -4.98 11.74
N LEU A 75 1.35 -5.49 10.55
CA LEU A 75 1.12 -4.77 9.30
C LEU A 75 -0.39 -4.59 9.03
N ILE A 76 -1.19 -5.65 9.18
CA ILE A 76 -2.65 -5.58 8.99
C ILE A 76 -3.26 -4.54 9.92
N LEU A 77 -3.01 -4.63 11.23
CA LEU A 77 -3.57 -3.70 12.22
C LEU A 77 -3.15 -2.26 11.92
N TYR A 78 -1.90 -2.05 11.51
CA TYR A 78 -1.43 -0.74 11.10
C TYR A 78 -2.16 -0.20 9.86
N LEU A 79 -2.30 -0.99 8.79
CA LEU A 79 -2.99 -0.55 7.57
C LEU A 79 -4.45 -0.16 7.85
N TYR A 80 -5.14 -0.90 8.72
CA TYR A 80 -6.51 -0.58 9.13
C TYR A 80 -6.59 0.69 9.97
N SER A 81 -5.65 0.88 10.88
CA SER A 81 -5.61 2.10 11.71
C SER A 81 -5.44 3.39 10.90
N ILE A 82 -4.60 3.36 9.85
CA ILE A 82 -4.30 4.55 9.03
C ILE A 82 -5.33 4.76 7.91
N SER A 83 -5.99 3.69 7.45
CA SER A 83 -7.10 3.79 6.50
C SER A 83 -8.41 4.24 7.17
N ASN A 84 -8.46 4.20 8.50
CA ASN A 84 -9.65 4.48 9.30
C ASN A 84 -10.83 3.56 8.93
N LYS A 85 -10.52 2.33 8.49
CA LYS A 85 -11.50 1.25 8.28
C LYS A 85 -11.58 0.38 9.52
N ASP A 86 -12.78 -0.09 9.83
CA ASP A 86 -12.98 -1.11 10.86
C ASP A 86 -12.62 -2.49 10.27
N ILE A 87 -11.92 -3.34 11.05
CA ILE A 87 -11.69 -4.73 10.63
C ILE A 87 -12.97 -5.52 10.82
N THR A 88 -13.48 -6.14 9.76
CA THR A 88 -14.67 -7.02 9.79
C THR A 88 -14.31 -8.49 9.57
N THR A 89 -15.23 -9.41 9.85
CA THR A 89 -15.04 -10.85 9.55
C THR A 89 -14.81 -11.11 8.06
N THR A 90 -15.52 -10.40 7.18
CA THR A 90 -15.34 -10.52 5.72
C THR A 90 -13.94 -10.11 5.30
N ASP A 91 -13.42 -9.05 5.92
CA ASP A 91 -12.08 -8.57 5.67
C ASP A 91 -11.01 -9.59 6.07
N ILE A 92 -11.20 -10.26 7.21
CA ILE A 92 -10.29 -11.30 7.71
C ILE A 92 -10.24 -12.49 6.76
N ASN A 93 -11.41 -12.97 6.29
CA ASN A 93 -11.47 -14.05 5.30
C ASN A 93 -10.68 -13.68 4.04
N PHE A 94 -10.89 -12.46 3.53
CA PHE A 94 -10.15 -11.96 2.37
C PHE A 94 -8.63 -11.94 2.62
N ILE A 95 -8.19 -11.44 3.78
CA ILE A 95 -6.77 -11.37 4.15
C ILE A 95 -6.15 -12.76 4.20
N VAL A 96 -6.85 -13.74 4.77
CA VAL A 96 -6.37 -15.13 4.89
C VAL A 96 -6.21 -15.78 3.51
N GLU A 97 -7.20 -15.58 2.63
CA GLU A 97 -7.16 -16.06 1.26
C GLU A 97 -6.07 -15.40 0.41
N ASN A 98 -5.68 -14.16 0.74
CA ASN A 98 -4.75 -13.33 -0.02
C ASN A 98 -3.48 -12.97 0.76
N LYS A 99 -3.09 -13.79 1.74
CA LYS A 99 -1.95 -13.53 2.64
C LYS A 99 -0.63 -13.28 1.91
N ASP A 100 -0.46 -13.88 0.73
CA ASP A 100 0.75 -13.75 -0.09
C ASP A 100 0.72 -12.48 -0.97
N ASN A 101 -0.36 -11.69 -0.93
CA ASN A 101 -0.56 -10.47 -1.73
C ASN A 101 -1.06 -9.28 -0.88
N LEU A 102 -0.38 -9.01 0.24
CA LEU A 102 -0.63 -7.83 1.08
C LEU A 102 -0.49 -6.48 0.35
N PRO A 103 0.34 -6.30 -0.70
CA PRO A 103 0.30 -5.09 -1.51
C PRO A 103 -1.09 -4.78 -2.06
N ARG A 104 -1.86 -5.80 -2.48
CA ARG A 104 -3.23 -5.60 -2.95
C ARG A 104 -4.18 -5.15 -1.84
N LEU A 105 -3.96 -5.57 -0.59
CA LEU A 105 -4.72 -5.07 0.56
C LEU A 105 -4.53 -3.55 0.73
N THR A 106 -3.32 -3.02 0.57
CA THR A 106 -3.09 -1.56 0.67
C THR A 106 -3.89 -0.77 -0.35
N TRP A 107 -4.04 -1.30 -1.56
CA TRP A 107 -4.84 -0.68 -2.61
C TRP A 107 -6.31 -0.57 -2.21
N TYR A 108 -6.90 -1.62 -1.65
CA TYR A 108 -8.28 -1.58 -1.15
C TYR A 108 -8.49 -0.59 -0.01
N LEU A 109 -7.42 -0.24 0.70
CA LEU A 109 -7.43 0.71 1.80
C LEU A 109 -7.04 2.14 1.38
N GLY A 110 -6.76 2.37 0.08
CA GLY A 110 -6.34 3.67 -0.43
C GLY A 110 -4.91 4.07 0.00
N LEU A 111 -4.04 3.10 0.26
CA LEU A 111 -2.71 3.28 0.82
C LEU A 111 -1.62 2.85 -0.19
N PRO A 112 -0.41 3.44 -0.13
CA PRO A 112 0.69 3.01 -0.98
C PRO A 112 1.27 1.68 -0.46
N PRO A 113 1.58 0.70 -1.33
CA PRO A 113 2.26 -0.55 -0.96
C PRO A 113 3.75 -0.37 -0.66
N ILE A 114 4.10 0.54 0.26
CA ILE A 114 5.50 0.87 0.59
C ILE A 114 5.74 1.01 2.09
N ILE A 115 7.00 0.84 2.48
CA ILE A 115 7.51 1.18 3.80
C ILE A 115 8.59 2.24 3.64
N PHE A 116 8.45 3.40 4.28
CA PHE A 116 9.39 4.50 4.13
C PHE A 116 10.69 4.25 4.93
N GLU A 117 11.82 4.71 4.41
CA GLU A 117 13.13 4.62 5.09
C GLU A 117 13.11 5.28 6.47
N ASP A 118 12.50 6.47 6.52
CA ASP A 118 12.44 7.32 7.71
C ASP A 118 11.40 6.83 8.74
N GLY A 119 10.80 5.67 8.49
CA GLY A 119 9.93 4.95 9.41
C GLY A 119 8.46 4.93 8.99
N ILE A 120 7.59 4.94 9.99
CA ILE A 120 6.15 4.80 9.80
C ILE A 120 5.54 6.18 9.59
N ILE A 121 4.95 6.43 8.42
CA ILE A 121 4.23 7.67 8.14
C ILE A 121 2.80 7.55 8.65
N THR A 122 2.45 8.39 9.61
CA THR A 122 1.08 8.64 10.01
C THR A 122 0.54 9.84 9.24
N LEU A 123 -0.59 9.67 8.57
CA LEU A 123 -1.34 10.81 8.05
C LEU A 123 -1.81 11.69 9.22
N ARG A 124 -1.67 13.00 9.10
CA ARG A 124 -1.84 13.97 10.20
C ARG A 124 -3.17 14.70 10.15
N HIS A 125 -3.90 14.60 9.05
CA HIS A 125 -5.23 15.16 8.94
C HIS A 125 -6.24 14.48 9.88
N PRO A 126 -7.33 15.19 10.25
CA PRO A 126 -8.45 14.58 10.96
C PRO A 126 -9.06 13.39 10.20
N LYS A 127 -9.50 12.38 10.95
CA LYS A 127 -10.15 11.18 10.41
C LYS A 127 -11.40 11.52 9.59
N LEU A 128 -11.52 10.88 8.43
CA LEU A 128 -12.70 10.96 7.57
C LEU A 128 -13.43 9.62 7.56
N ASP A 129 -14.75 9.66 7.50
CA ASP A 129 -15.58 8.51 7.23
C ASP A 129 -15.65 8.35 5.70
N ARG A 130 -14.82 7.44 5.17
CA ARG A 130 -14.70 7.17 3.74
C ARG A 130 -15.55 5.97 3.37
N THR A 131 -16.25 6.06 2.25
CA THR A 131 -16.74 4.87 1.55
C THR A 131 -15.54 4.14 0.95
N LEU A 132 -15.21 2.99 1.53
CA LEU A 132 -14.18 2.09 1.03
C LEU A 132 -14.79 0.98 0.17
N PRO A 133 -14.04 0.46 -0.81
CA PRO A 133 -14.53 -0.62 -1.64
C PRO A 133 -14.66 -1.92 -0.83
N PRO A 134 -15.58 -2.82 -1.21
CA PRO A 134 -15.54 -4.19 -0.74
C PRO A 134 -14.20 -4.84 -1.17
N LEU A 135 -13.58 -5.58 -0.25
CA LEU A 135 -12.32 -6.27 -0.55
C LEU A 135 -12.51 -7.33 -1.64
N GLY A 136 -11.48 -7.52 -2.47
CA GLY A 136 -11.45 -8.54 -3.52
C GLY A 136 -12.16 -8.18 -4.82
N GLN A 137 -12.88 -7.06 -4.89
CA GLN A 137 -13.43 -6.61 -6.16
C GLN A 137 -12.33 -6.06 -7.08
N LYS A 138 -12.31 -6.53 -8.33
CA LYS A 138 -11.39 -6.04 -9.37
C LYS A 138 -11.85 -4.73 -9.98
N VAL A 139 -13.17 -4.62 -10.18
CA VAL A 139 -13.83 -3.44 -10.71
C VAL A 139 -14.90 -3.00 -9.72
N TYR A 140 -14.86 -1.74 -9.31
CA TYR A 140 -15.85 -1.16 -8.39
C TYR A 140 -16.04 0.32 -8.68
N LYS A 141 -17.29 0.75 -8.83
CA LYS A 141 -17.64 2.16 -9.01
C LYS A 141 -18.76 2.51 -8.06
N ASN A 142 -18.56 3.56 -7.29
CA ASN A 142 -19.61 4.13 -6.46
C ASN A 142 -19.48 5.66 -6.46
N SER A 143 -20.60 6.33 -6.36
CA SER A 143 -20.63 7.80 -6.27
C SER A 143 -21.80 8.27 -5.43
N ARG A 144 -21.51 9.16 -4.50
CA ARG A 144 -22.49 9.89 -3.71
C ARG A 144 -22.49 11.35 -4.15
N LYS A 145 -23.68 11.90 -4.33
CA LYS A 145 -23.89 13.33 -4.63
C LYS A 145 -24.61 14.00 -3.47
N GLY A 146 -24.40 15.31 -3.30
CA GLY A 146 -25.03 16.11 -2.26
C GLY A 146 -24.08 17.16 -1.68
N PRO A 147 -24.32 17.60 -0.43
CA PRO A 147 -23.40 18.48 0.31
C PRO A 147 -22.02 17.86 0.50
N VAL A 148 -21.98 16.54 0.60
CA VAL A 148 -20.78 15.71 0.49
C VAL A 148 -20.85 14.98 -0.84
N LYS A 149 -19.82 15.18 -1.65
CA LYS A 149 -19.58 14.41 -2.87
C LYS A 149 -18.47 13.42 -2.58
N GLU A 150 -18.70 12.18 -2.99
CA GLU A 150 -17.71 11.12 -2.86
C GLU A 150 -17.78 10.26 -4.11
N LYS A 151 -16.63 9.90 -4.66
CA LYS A 151 -16.52 9.04 -5.84
C LYS A 151 -15.36 8.08 -5.63
N ILE A 152 -15.60 6.83 -5.96
CA ILE A 152 -14.59 5.79 -5.99
C ILE A 152 -14.70 5.03 -7.31
N ASP A 153 -13.56 4.82 -7.95
CA ASP A 153 -13.43 4.13 -9.23
C ASP A 153 -12.20 3.23 -9.19
N ILE A 154 -12.45 1.92 -9.15
CA ILE A 154 -11.44 0.87 -9.10
C ILE A 154 -11.55 0.05 -10.37
N ASP A 155 -10.39 -0.22 -10.94
CA ASP A 155 -10.17 -1.14 -12.04
C ASP A 155 -8.91 -1.98 -11.73
N ASP A 156 -8.56 -2.92 -12.61
CA ASP A 156 -7.43 -3.84 -12.38
C ASP A 156 -6.11 -3.10 -12.06
N ASN A 157 -5.88 -1.96 -12.71
CA ASN A 157 -4.65 -1.19 -12.65
C ASN A 157 -4.81 0.23 -12.06
N LYS A 158 -5.98 0.53 -11.47
CA LYS A 158 -6.32 1.89 -11.05
C LYS A 158 -7.17 1.87 -9.78
N TYR A 159 -6.83 2.73 -8.83
CA TYR A 159 -7.70 3.15 -7.74
C TYR A 159 -7.79 4.67 -7.76
N GLU A 160 -8.98 5.21 -7.91
CA GLU A 160 -9.24 6.64 -7.80
C GLU A 160 -10.31 6.88 -6.74
N TYR A 161 -10.03 7.80 -5.82
CA TYR A 161 -10.95 8.25 -4.80
C TYR A 161 -10.97 9.78 -4.78
N GLU A 162 -12.15 10.36 -4.71
CA GLU A 162 -12.37 11.78 -4.56
C GLU A 162 -13.44 12.04 -3.51
N TYR A 163 -13.17 12.97 -2.61
CA TYR A 163 -14.09 13.44 -1.58
C TYR A 163 -14.10 14.97 -1.56
N ASP A 164 -15.28 15.56 -1.56
CA ASP A 164 -15.49 17.01 -1.43
C ASP A 164 -16.69 17.28 -0.52
N SER A 165 -16.43 17.81 0.66
CA SER A 165 -17.43 18.27 1.61
C SER A 165 -17.45 19.79 1.66
N LYS A 166 -18.45 20.39 1.01
CA LYS A 166 -18.64 21.85 1.04
C LYS A 166 -18.88 22.38 2.46
N PRO A 167 -19.73 21.76 3.31
CA PRO A 167 -19.97 22.23 4.66
C PRO A 167 -18.72 22.21 5.53
N ALA A 168 -17.91 21.15 5.41
CA ALA A 168 -16.67 21.02 6.18
C ALA A 168 -15.48 21.77 5.57
N ARG A 169 -15.59 22.20 4.29
CA ARG A 169 -14.51 22.75 3.46
C ARG A 169 -13.32 21.77 3.35
N ILE A 170 -13.64 20.50 3.19
CA ILE A 170 -12.67 19.40 3.08
C ILE A 170 -12.65 18.89 1.65
N LYS A 171 -11.45 18.67 1.12
CA LYS A 171 -11.21 17.94 -0.12
C LYS A 171 -10.18 16.86 0.12
N GLU A 172 -10.37 15.70 -0.47
CA GLU A 172 -9.39 14.63 -0.48
C GLU A 172 -9.39 13.94 -1.85
N LYS A 173 -8.20 13.56 -2.31
CA LYS A 173 -7.99 12.79 -3.52
C LYS A 173 -6.93 11.73 -3.28
N ILE A 174 -7.21 10.52 -3.74
CA ILE A 174 -6.26 9.40 -3.79
C ILE A 174 -6.24 8.86 -5.20
N GLU A 175 -5.05 8.67 -5.76
CA GLU A 175 -4.83 8.04 -7.05
C GLU A 175 -3.72 7.01 -6.92
N ILE A 176 -4.02 5.75 -7.24
CA ILE A 176 -3.06 4.66 -7.27
C ILE A 176 -3.07 4.08 -8.68
N LYS A 177 -1.89 4.03 -9.27
CA LYS A 177 -1.60 3.43 -10.58
C LYS A 177 -0.39 2.52 -10.44
N ALA A 178 -0.11 1.74 -11.48
CA ALA A 178 1.04 0.84 -11.49
C ALA A 178 2.39 1.58 -11.27
N ASP A 179 2.49 2.84 -11.69
CA ASP A 179 3.70 3.65 -11.67
C ASP A 179 3.72 4.74 -10.58
N LYS A 180 2.58 5.02 -9.93
CA LYS A 180 2.53 6.04 -8.88
C LYS A 180 1.46 5.84 -7.81
N TYR A 181 1.69 6.48 -6.67
CA TYR A 181 0.68 6.80 -5.68
C TYR A 181 0.66 8.31 -5.45
N GLU A 182 -0.52 8.89 -5.39
CA GLU A 182 -0.73 10.31 -5.14
C GLU A 182 -1.89 10.49 -4.17
N TYR A 183 -1.63 11.22 -3.10
CA TYR A 183 -2.58 11.54 -2.05
C TYR A 183 -2.54 13.04 -1.79
N LYS A 184 -3.72 13.65 -1.70
CA LYS A 184 -3.88 15.08 -1.41
C LYS A 184 -5.08 15.28 -0.51
N TYR A 185 -4.89 15.99 0.60
CA TYR A 185 -5.94 16.43 1.51
C TYR A 185 -5.83 17.93 1.75
N GLU A 186 -6.98 18.57 1.82
CA GLU A 186 -7.12 19.98 2.11
C GLU A 186 -8.30 20.19 3.06
N ASN A 187 -8.08 20.95 4.14
CA ASN A 187 -9.15 21.45 4.99
C ASN A 187 -8.98 22.95 5.18
N LYS A 188 -9.70 23.74 4.37
CA LYS A 188 -9.60 25.20 4.41
C LYS A 188 -10.08 25.80 5.73
N ARG A 189 -11.00 25.15 6.44
CA ARG A 189 -11.49 25.64 7.73
C ARG A 189 -10.41 25.52 8.81
N LEU A 190 -9.59 24.48 8.73
CA LEU A 190 -8.50 24.24 9.68
C LEU A 190 -7.14 24.73 9.18
N GLY A 191 -7.04 25.21 7.93
CA GLY A 191 -5.77 25.61 7.33
C GLY A 191 -4.80 24.45 7.15
N ILE A 192 -5.31 23.23 6.91
CA ILE A 192 -4.50 22.01 6.77
C ILE A 192 -4.36 21.66 5.30
N GLU A 193 -3.13 21.39 4.88
CA GLU A 193 -2.79 20.75 3.61
C GLU A 193 -1.88 19.55 3.88
N GLU A 194 -2.17 18.41 3.26
CA GLU A 194 -1.34 17.21 3.35
C GLU A 194 -1.22 16.53 1.99
N LYS A 195 0.00 16.18 1.59
CA LYS A 195 0.30 15.58 0.29
C LYS A 195 1.32 14.46 0.46
N LEU A 196 1.11 13.38 -0.28
CA LEU A 196 2.05 12.27 -0.37
C LEU A 196 2.10 11.79 -1.82
N GLU A 197 3.29 11.80 -2.41
CA GLU A 197 3.54 11.28 -3.74
C GLU A 197 4.60 10.17 -3.67
N VAL A 198 4.39 9.09 -4.43
CA VAL A 198 5.33 7.96 -4.53
C VAL A 198 5.46 7.57 -5.99
N LYS A 199 6.69 7.37 -6.46
CA LYS A 199 6.99 6.93 -7.83
C LYS A 199 7.54 5.50 -7.85
N TYR A 200 6.84 4.60 -8.51
CA TYR A 200 7.28 3.22 -8.77
C TYR A 200 8.05 3.15 -10.11
N PRO A 201 9.00 2.20 -10.27
CA PRO A 201 9.52 1.26 -9.27
C PRO A 201 10.64 1.85 -8.40
N SER A 202 10.93 3.15 -8.52
CA SER A 202 12.04 3.77 -7.79
C SER A 202 11.82 3.89 -6.28
N TYR A 203 10.56 3.76 -5.83
CA TYR A 203 10.10 3.99 -4.46
C TYR A 203 10.51 5.35 -3.88
N LYS A 204 10.80 6.34 -4.73
CA LYS A 204 11.01 7.72 -4.29
C LYS A 204 9.69 8.29 -3.82
N TYR A 205 9.73 9.00 -2.70
CA TYR A 205 8.55 9.62 -2.14
C TYR A 205 8.81 11.09 -1.76
N GLU A 206 7.74 11.87 -1.78
CA GLU A 206 7.69 13.24 -1.29
C GLU A 206 6.45 13.39 -0.41
N TYR A 207 6.63 13.89 0.80
CA TYR A 207 5.57 14.14 1.76
C TYR A 207 5.61 15.60 2.21
N HIS A 208 4.46 16.25 2.22
CA HIS A 208 4.30 17.61 2.71
C HIS A 208 3.06 17.71 3.59
N TYR A 209 3.23 18.21 4.80
CA TYR A 209 2.15 18.59 5.70
C TYR A 209 2.30 20.05 6.10
N LYS A 210 1.22 20.81 6.08
CA LYS A 210 1.16 22.20 6.53
C LYS A 210 -0.10 22.40 7.36
N ASN A 211 0.03 23.08 8.50
CA ASN A 211 -1.08 23.54 9.32
C ASN A 211 -0.86 25.01 9.66
N GLU A 212 -1.64 25.89 9.05
CA GLU A 212 -1.51 27.34 9.20
C GLU A 212 -1.86 27.82 10.61
N ARG A 213 -2.71 27.07 11.33
CA ARG A 213 -3.16 27.46 12.67
C ARG A 213 -2.13 27.14 13.74
N THR A 214 -1.36 26.06 13.57
CA THR A 214 -0.29 25.67 14.50
C THR A 214 1.09 26.16 14.06
N GLY A 215 1.24 26.57 12.79
CA GLY A 215 2.53 26.90 12.18
C GLY A 215 3.35 25.67 11.78
N GLU A 216 2.83 24.45 11.96
CA GLU A 216 3.54 23.22 11.63
C GLU A 216 3.70 23.09 10.11
N ASN A 217 4.92 22.81 9.67
CA ASN A 217 5.25 22.61 8.26
C ASN A 217 6.33 21.53 8.15
N ILE A 218 5.95 20.36 7.68
CA ILE A 218 6.82 19.19 7.56
C ILE A 218 6.99 18.88 6.09
N LYS A 219 8.23 18.86 5.63
CA LYS A 219 8.61 18.36 4.30
C LYS A 219 9.56 17.19 4.47
N LYS A 220 9.28 16.09 3.78
CA LYS A 220 10.13 14.91 3.75
C LYS A 220 10.24 14.42 2.32
N GLU A 221 11.43 13.98 1.96
CA GLU A 221 11.71 13.30 0.72
C GLU A 221 12.66 12.15 1.03
N GLY A 222 12.58 11.08 0.26
CA GLY A 222 13.45 9.93 0.48
C GLY A 222 13.06 8.76 -0.37
N ARG A 223 13.45 7.57 0.07
CA ARG A 223 13.05 6.32 -0.56
C ARG A 223 12.23 5.46 0.39
N GLY A 224 11.46 4.56 -0.19
CA GLY A 224 10.82 3.48 0.50
C GLY A 224 11.29 2.13 -0.03
N TYR A 225 10.73 1.10 0.55
CA TYR A 225 10.90 -0.29 0.15
C TYR A 225 9.54 -0.90 -0.18
N PRO A 226 9.50 -1.94 -1.02
CA PRO A 226 8.31 -2.76 -1.17
C PRO A 226 7.76 -3.19 0.19
N LEU A 227 6.43 -3.24 0.31
CA LEU A 227 5.75 -3.68 1.53
C LEU A 227 6.20 -5.09 1.94
N SER A 228 6.70 -5.23 3.15
CA SER A 228 7.15 -6.50 3.76
C SER A 228 6.74 -6.53 5.23
N PRO A 229 5.97 -7.53 5.68
CA PRO A 229 5.58 -7.68 7.09
C PRO A 229 6.76 -7.64 8.05
N ARG A 230 7.81 -8.40 7.74
CA ARG A 230 9.04 -8.47 8.54
C ARG A 230 9.73 -7.11 8.68
N TYR A 231 9.95 -6.43 7.56
CA TYR A 231 10.61 -5.14 7.57
C TYR A 231 9.77 -4.07 8.29
N PHE A 232 8.45 -4.09 8.06
CA PHE A 232 7.52 -3.20 8.76
C PHE A 232 7.54 -3.43 10.27
N TYR A 233 7.46 -4.69 10.71
CA TYR A 233 7.49 -5.05 12.12
C TYR A 233 8.76 -4.55 12.82
N GLN A 234 9.92 -4.67 12.18
CA GLN A 234 11.16 -4.12 12.72
C GLN A 234 11.07 -2.59 12.90
N LYS A 235 10.60 -1.86 11.89
CA LYS A 235 10.42 -0.39 11.97
C LYS A 235 9.41 0.01 13.03
N LEU A 236 8.35 -0.78 13.22
CA LEU A 236 7.34 -0.56 14.26
C LEU A 236 7.93 -0.75 15.65
N LYS A 237 8.75 -1.80 15.83
CA LYS A 237 9.46 -2.06 17.08
C LYS A 237 10.44 -0.93 17.40
N ASP A 238 11.29 -0.55 16.44
CA ASP A 238 12.24 0.56 16.58
C ASP A 238 11.53 1.89 16.93
N LYS A 239 10.33 2.12 16.38
CA LYS A 239 9.53 3.29 16.70
C LYS A 239 8.98 3.22 18.13
N LYS A 240 8.44 2.07 18.55
CA LYS A 240 7.91 1.89 19.90
C LYS A 240 8.99 1.98 20.99
N GLU A 241 10.21 1.55 20.69
CA GLU A 241 11.35 1.66 21.60
C GLU A 241 11.83 3.12 21.74
N ARG A 242 11.86 3.88 20.63
CA ARG A 242 12.21 5.32 20.64
C ARG A 242 11.14 6.21 21.26
N GLU A 243 9.87 5.88 21.02
CA GLU A 243 8.69 6.63 21.46
C GLU A 243 7.85 5.73 22.37
N SER A 244 8.16 5.69 23.67
CA SER A 244 7.49 4.79 24.63
C SER A 244 5.96 4.94 24.62
N ASN A 245 5.47 6.15 24.38
CA ASN A 245 4.04 6.49 24.32
C ASN A 245 3.39 6.24 22.96
N PHE A 246 4.16 5.84 21.94
CA PHE A 246 3.64 5.54 20.62
C PHE A 246 2.62 4.40 20.70
N ASN A 247 1.41 4.69 20.27
CA ASN A 247 0.33 3.74 20.14
C ASN A 247 -0.51 4.13 18.92
N VAL A 248 -1.27 3.17 18.43
CA VAL A 248 -2.04 3.29 17.21
C VAL A 248 -3.44 2.78 17.51
N SER A 249 -4.46 3.63 17.35
CA SER A 249 -5.84 3.22 17.61
C SER A 249 -6.42 2.48 16.42
N ILE A 250 -7.01 1.33 16.68
CA ILE A 250 -7.74 0.53 15.69
C ILE A 250 -9.16 0.23 16.19
N ARG A 251 -10.08 0.05 15.24
CA ARG A 251 -11.45 -0.42 15.49
C ARG A 251 -11.62 -1.78 14.86
N ILE A 252 -12.20 -2.70 15.62
CA ILE A 252 -12.42 -4.08 15.20
C ILE A 252 -13.91 -4.35 15.44
N ASP A 253 -14.61 -4.70 14.37
CA ASP A 253 -16.03 -5.06 14.36
C ASP A 253 -16.17 -6.53 13.92
N ILE A 254 -15.85 -7.43 14.85
CA ILE A 254 -15.92 -8.88 14.64
C ILE A 254 -16.73 -9.53 15.74
N ASN A 255 -17.51 -10.53 15.37
CA ASN A 255 -18.24 -11.33 16.35
C ASN A 255 -17.29 -12.36 16.99
N LEU A 256 -16.88 -12.08 18.22
CA LEU A 256 -15.96 -12.91 19.01
C LEU A 256 -16.66 -14.04 19.79
N SER A 257 -17.95 -14.30 19.55
CA SER A 257 -18.75 -15.28 20.34
C SER A 257 -18.50 -16.75 19.95
N ARG A 258 -17.28 -17.10 19.53
CA ARG A 258 -16.88 -18.49 19.27
C ARG A 258 -16.11 -19.07 20.45
#